data_AF-A0A6B1E5K5-F1
#
_entry.id   AF-A0A6B1E5K5-F1
#
_cell.length_a   1.000
_cell.length_b   1.000
_cell.length_c   1.000
_cell.angle_alpha   90.00
_cell.angle_beta   90.00
_cell.angle_gamma   90.00
#
_symmetry.space_group_name_H-M   'P 1'
#
loop_
_entity.id
_entity.type
_entity.pdbx_description
1 polymer ?
#
loop_
_entity_poly.entity_id
_entity_poly.type
_entity_poly.pdbx_seq_one_letter_code
_entity_poly.pdbx_strand_id
1 'polypeptide(L)'
;MTNRLYYGDNHDILRSREYFPDQCVDLIYLDPPFNSNRNYNVLFKAESGADSQAQITAFEDTWHWGETAEETYRDIITNAPVKVSTAIEALMNLIDRNQMMAYLVMMTARLVELHRVLKPTGSLYLHCDPTASHYLKIVLDAIFGPVNFRSEVVWKRTGAHDLGANQWSAIQDVILM
;
A
#
# COMPACT_ATOMS: atom_id res chain seq x y z
N MET A 1 -17.47 23.03 11.72
CA MET A 1 -17.13 21.79 10.99
C MET A 1 -17.57 20.62 11.84
N THR A 2 -18.07 19.55 11.22
CA THR A 2 -18.52 18.33 11.92
C THR A 2 -17.51 17.23 11.64
N ASN A 3 -16.93 16.66 12.69
CA ASN A 3 -16.02 15.53 12.57
C ASN A 3 -16.85 14.24 12.38
N ARG A 4 -16.36 13.32 11.54
CA ARG A 4 -17.02 12.03 11.25
C ARG A 4 -16.04 10.89 11.46
N LEU A 5 -16.53 9.79 12.01
CA LEU A 5 -15.82 8.52 12.15
C LEU A 5 -16.66 7.45 11.44
N TYR A 6 -16.04 6.72 10.53
CA TYR A 6 -16.65 5.60 9.82
C TYR A 6 -16.04 4.29 10.33
N TYR A 7 -16.86 3.24 10.44
CA TYR A 7 -16.43 1.92 10.90
C TYR A 7 -16.79 0.87 9.84
N GLY A 8 -15.80 0.08 9.42
CA GLY A 8 -15.93 -0.92 8.35
C GLY A 8 -14.65 -1.02 7.51
N ASP A 9 -14.69 -1.79 6.43
CA ASP A 9 -13.58 -1.82 5.45
C ASP A 9 -13.47 -0.46 4.75
N ASN A 10 -12.25 0.08 4.71
CA ASN A 10 -12.01 1.42 4.20
C ASN A 10 -12.22 1.52 2.67
N HIS A 11 -12.01 0.44 1.90
CA HIS A 11 -12.22 0.45 0.46
C HIS A 11 -13.71 0.57 0.14
N ASP A 12 -14.56 -0.20 0.83
CA ASP A 12 -16.02 -0.12 0.66
C ASP A 12 -16.57 1.26 1.06
N ILE A 13 -16.11 1.79 2.18
CA ILE A 13 -16.50 3.12 2.66
C ILE A 13 -16.06 4.20 1.67
N LEU A 14 -14.81 4.14 1.19
CA LEU A 14 -14.28 5.11 0.23
C LEU A 14 -15.05 5.06 -1.08
N ARG A 15 -15.42 3.87 -1.60
CA ARG A 15 -16.20 3.73 -2.85
C ARG A 15 -17.60 4.33 -2.79
N SER A 16 -18.19 4.45 -1.60
CA SER A 16 -19.52 5.04 -1.43
C SER A 16 -19.50 6.54 -1.72
N ARG A 17 -20.12 6.95 -2.85
CA ARG A 17 -20.28 8.37 -3.19
C ARG A 17 -21.23 9.13 -2.27
N GLU A 18 -22.05 8.42 -1.51
CA GLU A 18 -22.86 9.01 -0.45
C GLU A 18 -21.98 9.49 0.71
N TYR A 19 -20.95 8.72 1.07
CA TYR A 19 -20.01 9.07 2.13
C TYR A 19 -18.89 9.99 1.63
N PHE A 20 -18.32 9.66 0.47
CA PHE A 20 -17.18 10.37 -0.13
C PHE A 20 -17.45 10.70 -1.61
N PRO A 21 -18.03 11.87 -1.89
CA PRO A 21 -18.12 12.41 -3.25
C PRO A 21 -16.74 12.57 -3.89
N ASP A 22 -16.69 12.61 -5.22
CA ASP A 22 -15.46 12.90 -5.96
C ASP A 22 -14.94 14.29 -5.58
N GLN A 23 -13.61 14.44 -5.45
CA GLN A 23 -12.95 15.72 -5.16
C GLN A 23 -13.49 16.46 -3.92
N CYS A 24 -13.77 15.74 -2.83
CA CYS A 24 -14.28 16.32 -1.59
C CYS A 24 -13.22 16.55 -0.50
N VAL A 25 -12.03 15.95 -0.62
CA VAL A 25 -10.98 15.97 0.42
C VAL A 25 -9.81 16.88 0.01
N ASP A 26 -9.38 17.75 0.93
CA ASP A 26 -8.22 18.62 0.72
C ASP A 26 -6.89 17.95 1.12
N LEU A 27 -6.90 17.09 2.14
CA LEU A 27 -5.71 16.47 2.69
C LEU A 27 -5.99 15.03 3.13
N ILE A 28 -5.13 14.12 2.70
CA ILE A 28 -5.18 12.70 3.08
C ILE A 28 -3.86 12.35 3.77
N TYR A 29 -3.94 11.68 4.93
CA TYR A 29 -2.81 11.04 5.59
C TYR A 29 -3.12 9.56 5.78
N LEU A 30 -2.15 8.70 5.48
CA LEU A 30 -2.27 7.26 5.58
C LEU A 30 -1.04 6.69 6.27
N ASP A 31 -1.28 5.85 7.27
CA ASP A 31 -0.29 5.06 7.98
C ASP A 31 -0.72 3.59 7.91
N PRO A 32 -0.61 2.96 6.73
CA PRO A 32 -1.06 1.58 6.55
C PRO A 32 -0.14 0.62 7.33
N PRO A 33 -0.64 -0.55 7.77
CA PRO A 33 0.18 -1.53 8.47
C PRO A 33 1.40 -1.91 7.63
N PHE A 34 2.59 -1.70 8.21
CA PHE A 34 3.86 -1.99 7.56
C PHE A 34 4.13 -3.48 7.50
N ASN A 35 4.72 -3.93 6.39
CA ASN A 35 5.16 -5.31 6.23
C ASN A 35 6.56 -5.52 6.87
N SER A 36 6.97 -4.61 7.76
CA SER A 36 8.35 -4.40 8.22
C SER A 36 8.81 -5.35 9.33
N ASN A 37 7.91 -6.03 10.03
CA ASN A 37 8.28 -6.90 11.17
C ASN A 37 8.75 -8.30 10.74
N ARG A 38 9.07 -8.52 9.45
CA ARG A 38 9.45 -9.84 8.93
C ARG A 38 10.79 -9.83 8.21
N ASN A 39 11.48 -10.96 8.28
CA ASN A 39 12.65 -11.23 7.45
C ASN A 39 12.28 -11.04 5.98
N TYR A 40 13.03 -10.20 5.26
CA TYR A 40 12.82 -9.87 3.84
C TYR A 40 12.55 -11.12 2.99
N ASN A 41 13.25 -12.23 3.24
CA ASN A 41 13.09 -13.50 2.55
C ASN A 41 11.69 -14.13 2.67
N VAL A 42 10.94 -13.84 3.74
CA VAL A 42 9.57 -14.34 3.95
C VAL A 42 8.59 -13.58 3.08
N LEU A 43 8.81 -12.27 2.88
CA LEU A 43 7.90 -11.41 2.11
C LEU A 43 7.84 -11.77 0.63
N PHE A 44 8.97 -12.27 0.10
CA PHE A 44 9.14 -12.64 -1.32
C PHE A 44 9.10 -14.15 -1.56
N LYS A 45 8.72 -14.94 -0.56
CA LYS A 45 8.48 -16.37 -0.77
C LYS A 45 7.19 -16.55 -1.56
N ALA A 46 7.26 -17.26 -2.68
CA ALA A 46 6.08 -17.57 -3.49
C ALA A 46 5.05 -18.35 -2.66
N GLU A 47 3.81 -17.88 -2.65
CA GLU A 47 2.72 -18.55 -1.96
C GLU A 47 2.04 -19.53 -2.94
N SER A 48 2.45 -20.80 -2.87
CA SER A 48 1.76 -21.89 -3.57
C SER A 48 0.50 -22.26 -2.79
N GLY A 49 -0.65 -22.31 -3.46
CA GLY A 49 -1.99 -22.54 -2.86
C GLY A 49 -2.24 -23.90 -2.20
N ALA A 50 -1.20 -24.59 -1.71
CA ALA A 50 -1.26 -25.88 -1.03
C ALA A 50 -0.99 -25.82 0.49
N ASP A 51 -0.65 -24.65 1.05
CA ASP A 51 -0.45 -24.53 2.50
C ASP A 51 -1.81 -24.38 3.22
N SER A 52 -2.09 -25.36 4.08
CA SER A 52 -3.37 -25.63 4.72
C SER A 52 -3.96 -24.45 5.52
N GLN A 53 -5.25 -24.18 5.31
CA GLN A 53 -6.02 -23.14 5.98
C GLN A 53 -5.98 -23.14 7.52
N ALA A 54 -5.55 -24.23 8.15
CA ALA A 54 -5.54 -24.38 9.61
C ALA A 54 -4.28 -23.82 10.31
N GLN A 55 -3.21 -23.48 9.58
CA GLN A 55 -2.04 -22.77 10.15
C GLN A 55 -2.08 -21.26 9.92
N ILE A 56 -3.06 -20.77 9.14
CA ILE A 56 -3.24 -19.36 8.76
C ILE A 56 -3.87 -18.54 9.91
N THR A 57 -4.54 -19.20 10.85
CA THR A 57 -5.38 -18.53 11.87
C THR A 57 -4.62 -17.99 13.10
N ALA A 58 -3.29 -18.09 13.17
CA ALA A 58 -2.54 -17.78 14.41
C ALA A 58 -1.39 -16.76 14.27
N PHE A 59 -1.28 -16.02 13.16
CA PHE A 59 -0.37 -14.89 13.06
C PHE A 59 -1.10 -13.67 12.51
N GLU A 60 -1.42 -12.74 13.42
CA GLU A 60 -2.09 -11.46 13.18
C GLU A 60 -1.37 -10.63 12.09
N ASP A 61 -2.17 -9.86 11.33
CA ASP A 61 -1.78 -8.84 10.36
C ASP A 61 -0.77 -9.25 9.27
N THR A 62 -1.15 -10.14 8.36
CA THR A 62 -0.41 -10.23 7.09
C THR A 62 -1.28 -10.33 5.86
N TRP A 63 -0.91 -9.52 4.87
CA TRP A 63 -1.42 -9.57 3.51
C TRP A 63 -0.86 -10.81 2.83
N HIS A 64 -1.69 -11.86 2.72
CA HIS A 64 -1.35 -13.07 1.98
C HIS A 64 -2.01 -13.02 0.61
N TRP A 65 -1.38 -13.67 -0.36
CA TRP A 65 -1.97 -13.90 -1.68
C TRP A 65 -3.08 -14.93 -1.57
N GLY A 66 -4.28 -14.45 -1.21
CA GLY A 66 -5.50 -15.23 -1.15
C GLY A 66 -6.51 -14.87 -2.25
N GLU A 67 -7.71 -15.43 -2.14
CA GLU A 67 -8.82 -15.19 -3.07
C GLU A 67 -9.14 -13.69 -3.23
N THR A 68 -9.22 -12.94 -2.13
CA THR A 68 -9.48 -11.50 -2.14
C THR A 68 -8.39 -10.71 -2.88
N ALA A 69 -7.11 -11.07 -2.71
CA ALA A 69 -6.01 -10.41 -3.41
C ALA A 69 -6.07 -10.71 -4.92
N GLU A 70 -6.37 -11.96 -5.29
CA GLU A 70 -6.52 -12.36 -6.68
C GLU A 70 -7.72 -11.68 -7.35
N GLU A 71 -8.86 -11.55 -6.66
CA GLU A 71 -10.03 -10.81 -7.16
C GLU A 71 -9.74 -9.32 -7.34
N THR A 72 -9.10 -8.70 -6.35
CA THR A 72 -8.70 -7.28 -6.40
C THR A 72 -7.70 -7.04 -7.54
N TYR A 73 -6.76 -7.96 -7.76
CA TYR A 73 -5.83 -7.90 -8.88
C TYR A 73 -6.59 -7.92 -10.22
N ARG A 74 -7.54 -8.86 -10.40
CA ARG A 74 -8.36 -8.92 -11.62
C ARG A 74 -9.17 -7.64 -11.84
N ASP A 75 -9.75 -7.07 -10.78
CA ASP A 75 -10.47 -5.80 -10.84
C ASP A 75 -9.55 -4.66 -11.31
N ILE A 76 -8.34 -4.55 -10.75
CA ILE A 76 -7.36 -3.54 -11.16
C ILE A 76 -6.98 -3.70 -12.64
N ILE A 77 -6.66 -4.92 -13.08
CA ILE A 77 -6.26 -5.17 -14.47
C ILE A 77 -7.39 -4.85 -15.45
N THR A 78 -8.64 -5.10 -15.06
CA THR A 78 -9.80 -4.92 -15.93
C THR A 78 -10.30 -3.47 -15.95
N ASN A 79 -10.34 -2.81 -14.79
CA ASN A 79 -11.12 -1.59 -14.58
C ASN A 79 -10.29 -0.36 -14.22
N ALA A 80 -9.02 -0.51 -13.77
CA ALA A 80 -8.19 0.65 -13.43
C ALA A 80 -7.67 1.39 -14.67
N PRO A 81 -7.24 2.66 -14.53
CA PRO A 81 -6.57 3.36 -15.62
C PRO A 81 -5.37 2.58 -16.16
N VAL A 82 -5.14 2.63 -17.47
CA VAL A 82 -4.11 1.84 -18.16
C VAL A 82 -2.73 1.92 -17.49
N LYS A 83 -2.31 3.11 -17.04
CA LYS A 83 -1.03 3.26 -16.35
C LYS A 83 -0.95 2.48 -15.04
N VAL A 84 -2.05 2.43 -14.29
CA VAL A 84 -2.15 1.70 -13.01
C VAL A 84 -2.13 0.20 -13.26
N SER A 85 -2.96 -0.30 -14.20
CA SER A 85 -2.98 -1.73 -14.52
C SER A 85 -1.64 -2.21 -15.10
N THR A 86 -1.00 -1.44 -15.99
CA THR A 86 0.33 -1.75 -16.51
C THR A 86 1.40 -1.77 -15.40
N ALA A 87 1.39 -0.82 -14.47
CA ALA A 87 2.35 -0.82 -13.36
C ALA A 87 2.18 -2.03 -12.45
N ILE A 88 0.94 -2.40 -12.13
CA ILE A 88 0.64 -3.55 -11.28
C ILE A 88 0.96 -4.88 -11.97
N GLU A 89 0.69 -4.99 -13.27
CA GLU A 89 1.10 -6.16 -14.06
C GLU A 89 2.64 -6.29 -14.14
N ALA A 90 3.35 -5.18 -14.32
CA ALA A 90 4.82 -5.18 -14.33
C ALA A 90 5.40 -5.59 -12.97
N LEU A 91 4.82 -5.10 -11.87
CA LEU A 91 5.22 -5.50 -10.51
C LEU A 91 4.91 -6.98 -10.26
N MET A 92 3.74 -7.48 -10.67
CA MET A 92 3.38 -8.89 -10.59
C MET A 92 4.43 -9.78 -11.29
N ASN A 93 4.85 -9.42 -12.49
CA ASN A 93 5.87 -10.15 -13.24
C ASN A 93 7.28 -10.03 -12.64
N LEU A 94 7.54 -9.00 -11.82
CA LEU A 94 8.85 -8.76 -11.22
C LEU A 94 9.04 -9.52 -9.90
N ILE A 95 8.02 -9.54 -9.05
CA ILE A 95 8.12 -10.09 -7.69
C ILE A 95 7.28 -11.35 -7.45
N ASP A 96 6.49 -11.78 -8.44
CA ASP A 96 5.57 -12.92 -8.35
C ASP A 96 4.47 -12.75 -7.28
N ARG A 97 3.62 -13.77 -7.16
CA ARG A 97 2.57 -13.85 -6.13
C ARG A 97 3.19 -14.16 -4.76
N ASN A 98 3.26 -13.13 -3.93
CA ASN A 98 3.77 -13.20 -2.56
C ASN A 98 3.06 -12.18 -1.66
N GLN A 99 3.48 -12.08 -0.39
CA GLN A 99 2.87 -11.18 0.60
C GLN A 99 3.03 -9.70 0.24
N MET A 100 4.17 -9.32 -0.33
CA MET A 100 4.38 -7.96 -0.82
C MET A 100 3.44 -7.63 -1.98
N MET A 101 3.27 -8.54 -2.94
CA MET A 101 2.36 -8.31 -4.06
C MET A 101 0.90 -8.25 -3.60
N ALA A 102 0.50 -9.08 -2.65
CA ALA A 102 -0.83 -9.01 -2.03
C ALA A 102 -1.06 -7.63 -1.37
N TYR A 103 -0.07 -7.14 -0.61
CA TYR A 103 -0.11 -5.80 -0.05
C TYR A 103 -0.25 -4.71 -1.12
N LEU A 104 0.56 -4.76 -2.18
CA LEU A 104 0.54 -3.75 -3.25
C LEU A 104 -0.80 -3.72 -3.99
N VAL A 105 -1.38 -4.88 -4.30
CA VAL A 105 -2.70 -4.97 -4.94
C VAL A 105 -3.77 -4.36 -4.04
N MET A 106 -3.81 -4.76 -2.76
CA MET A 106 -4.81 -4.28 -1.82
C MET A 106 -4.68 -2.78 -1.54
N MET A 107 -3.45 -2.26 -1.44
CA MET A 107 -3.20 -0.83 -1.29
C MET A 107 -3.56 -0.04 -2.55
N THR A 108 -3.27 -0.57 -3.75
CA THR A 108 -3.57 0.11 -5.01
C THR A 108 -5.06 0.39 -5.16
N ALA A 109 -5.92 -0.60 -4.86
CA ALA A 109 -7.37 -0.43 -4.91
C ALA A 109 -7.86 0.74 -4.01
N ARG A 110 -7.22 0.92 -2.85
CA ARG A 110 -7.51 2.04 -1.93
C ARG A 110 -6.95 3.36 -2.45
N LEU A 111 -5.72 3.38 -2.94
CA LEU A 111 -5.06 4.58 -3.47
C LEU A 111 -5.79 5.16 -4.69
N VAL A 112 -6.39 4.31 -5.54
CA VAL A 112 -7.23 4.75 -6.66
C VAL A 112 -8.46 5.52 -6.16
N GLU A 113 -9.14 5.01 -5.13
CA GLU A 113 -10.28 5.71 -4.53
C GLU A 113 -9.87 6.99 -3.80
N LEU A 114 -8.71 6.98 -3.13
CA LEU A 114 -8.15 8.15 -2.47
C LEU A 114 -7.84 9.26 -3.48
N HIS A 115 -7.33 8.92 -4.67
CA HIS A 115 -7.14 9.88 -5.75
C HIS A 115 -8.48 10.45 -6.26
N ARG A 116 -9.53 9.62 -6.36
CA ARG A 116 -10.88 10.08 -6.76
C ARG A 116 -11.46 11.11 -5.80
N VAL A 117 -11.33 10.88 -4.49
CA VAL A 117 -11.90 11.77 -3.47
C VAL A 117 -11.03 13.01 -3.22
N LEU A 118 -9.75 12.98 -3.58
CA LEU A 118 -8.85 14.11 -3.42
C LEU A 118 -9.19 15.23 -4.42
N LYS A 119 -9.22 16.47 -3.94
CA LYS A 119 -9.36 17.65 -4.80
C LYS A 119 -8.14 17.82 -5.71
N PRO A 120 -8.27 18.49 -6.87
CA PRO A 120 -7.12 18.83 -7.71
C PRO A 120 -6.03 19.66 -7.00
N THR A 121 -6.40 20.40 -5.95
CA THR A 121 -5.48 21.18 -5.11
C THR A 121 -5.04 20.44 -3.84
N GLY A 122 -5.52 19.21 -3.64
CA GLY A 122 -5.29 18.45 -2.44
C GLY A 122 -3.91 17.80 -2.40
N SER A 123 -3.56 17.23 -1.25
CA SER A 123 -2.31 16.49 -1.07
C SER A 123 -2.55 15.17 -0.32
N LEU A 124 -1.75 14.16 -0.66
CA LEU A 124 -1.74 12.86 0.01
C LEU A 124 -0.38 12.65 0.64
N TYR A 125 -0.37 12.18 1.88
CA TYR A 125 0.82 11.83 2.65
C TYR A 125 0.74 10.35 2.97
N LEU A 126 1.66 9.56 2.45
CA LEU A 126 1.73 8.12 2.69
C LEU A 126 2.97 7.78 3.48
N HIS A 127 2.80 7.39 4.74
CA HIS A 127 3.89 6.82 5.53
C HIS A 127 4.18 5.41 5.02
N CYS A 128 5.45 5.14 4.76
CA CYS A 128 5.96 3.87 4.26
C CYS A 128 7.16 3.40 5.10
N ASP A 129 7.23 2.08 5.33
CA ASP A 129 8.48 1.45 5.74
C ASP A 129 9.49 1.41 4.56
N PRO A 130 10.80 1.21 4.83
CA PRO A 130 11.82 1.13 3.78
C PRO A 130 11.61 0.00 2.76
N THR A 131 10.92 -1.08 3.12
CA THR A 131 10.72 -2.27 2.28
C THR A 131 9.65 -2.05 1.21
N ALA A 132 8.54 -1.40 1.58
CA ALA A 132 7.41 -1.14 0.69
C ALA A 132 7.50 0.20 -0.05
N SER A 133 8.25 1.17 0.50
CA SER A 133 8.30 2.56 0.01
C SER A 133 8.55 2.69 -1.49
N HIS A 134 9.53 1.97 -2.03
CA HIS A 134 9.89 2.05 -3.45
C HIS A 134 8.78 1.50 -4.37
N TYR A 135 8.13 0.40 -3.98
CA TYR A 135 7.01 -0.15 -4.72
C TYR A 135 5.80 0.77 -4.66
N LEU A 136 5.47 1.30 -3.49
CA LEU A 136 4.38 2.26 -3.31
C LEU A 136 4.63 3.55 -4.08
N LYS A 137 5.88 4.00 -4.19
CA LYS A 137 6.23 5.15 -5.03
C LYS A 137 5.91 4.92 -6.50
N ILE A 138 6.21 3.73 -7.04
CA ILE A 138 5.85 3.36 -8.43
C ILE A 138 4.32 3.35 -8.60
N VAL A 139 3.58 2.80 -7.63
CA VAL A 139 2.12 2.79 -7.64
C VAL A 139 1.55 4.22 -7.60
N LEU A 140 2.08 5.09 -6.74
CA LEU A 140 1.69 6.50 -6.66
C LEU A 140 1.98 7.24 -7.97
N ASP A 141 3.12 6.99 -8.62
CA ASP A 141 3.43 7.58 -9.93
C ASP A 141 2.47 7.12 -11.03
N ALA A 142 2.00 5.88 -10.95
CA ALA A 142 1.00 5.36 -11.88
C ALA A 142 -0.38 6.01 -11.69
N ILE A 143 -0.77 6.30 -10.44
CA ILE A 143 -2.07 6.88 -10.08
C ILE A 143 -2.09 8.40 -10.25
N PHE A 144 -1.15 9.10 -9.62
CA PHE A 144 -1.09 10.56 -9.56
C PHE A 144 -0.25 11.17 -10.68
N GLY A 145 0.62 10.39 -11.32
CA GLY A 145 1.58 10.87 -12.30
C GLY A 145 2.89 11.37 -11.65
N PRO A 146 4.06 11.09 -12.25
CA PRO A 146 5.36 11.36 -11.64
C PRO A 146 5.66 12.86 -11.46
N VAL A 147 5.02 13.74 -12.24
CA VAL A 147 5.17 15.20 -12.13
C VAL A 147 4.48 15.78 -10.90
N ASN A 148 3.56 15.02 -10.28
CA ASN A 148 2.83 15.45 -9.10
C ASN A 148 3.52 15.06 -7.78
N PHE A 149 4.53 14.19 -7.83
CA PHE A 149 5.37 13.91 -6.67
C PHE A 149 6.09 15.18 -6.22
N ARG A 150 6.00 15.48 -4.92
CA ARG A 150 6.54 16.72 -4.34
C ARG A 150 7.82 16.45 -3.58
N SER A 151 7.81 15.48 -2.68
CA SER A 151 8.95 15.24 -1.80
C SER A 151 8.85 13.90 -1.09
N GLU A 152 9.97 13.51 -0.49
CA GLU A 152 10.06 12.43 0.48
C GLU A 152 10.54 13.02 1.80
N VAL A 153 9.74 12.87 2.85
CA VAL A 153 10.14 13.25 4.21
C VAL A 153 10.72 12.04 4.90
N VAL A 154 11.99 12.12 5.28
CA VAL A 154 12.66 11.07 6.06
C VAL A 154 12.30 11.23 7.53
N TRP A 155 11.55 10.27 8.07
CA TRP A 155 11.15 10.24 9.46
C TRP A 155 12.12 9.39 10.28
N LYS A 156 12.91 10.03 11.14
CA LYS A 156 13.83 9.34 12.05
C LYS A 156 13.08 8.83 13.28
N ARG A 157 12.86 7.52 13.37
CA ARG A 157 12.20 6.85 14.51
C ARG A 157 13.08 6.78 15.76
N THR A 158 14.36 6.46 15.57
CA THR A 158 15.29 6.21 16.68
C THR A 158 16.68 6.80 16.43
N GLY A 159 17.47 6.95 17.50
CA GLY A 159 18.88 7.31 17.41
C GLY A 159 19.71 6.21 16.73
N ALA A 160 20.90 6.57 16.24
CA ALA A 160 21.83 5.56 15.74
C ALA A 160 22.21 4.60 16.87
N HIS A 161 22.10 3.30 16.61
CA HIS A 161 22.44 2.24 17.54
C HIS A 161 23.05 1.07 16.77
N ASP A 162 23.99 0.40 17.42
CA ASP A 162 24.67 -0.76 16.86
C ASP A 162 23.76 -1.99 16.97
N LEU A 163 23.47 -2.63 15.84
CA LEU A 163 22.75 -3.91 15.76
C LEU A 163 23.71 -5.09 15.54
N GLY A 164 25.03 -4.84 15.60
CA GLY A 164 26.11 -5.79 15.33
C GLY A 164 26.75 -5.57 13.96
N ALA A 165 27.97 -6.10 13.77
CA ALA A 165 28.82 -5.87 12.59
C ALA A 165 28.22 -6.28 11.23
N ASN A 166 27.12 -7.04 11.21
CA ASN A 166 26.49 -7.58 10.00
C ASN A 166 25.09 -7.00 9.74
N GLN A 167 24.68 -5.92 10.42
CA GLN A 167 23.34 -5.36 10.28
C GLN A 167 23.37 -3.84 10.14
N TRP A 168 22.61 -3.35 9.16
CA TRP A 168 22.39 -1.92 8.99
C TRP A 168 21.25 -1.48 9.91
N SER A 169 21.44 -0.35 10.61
CA SER A 169 20.42 0.19 11.52
C SER A 169 19.20 0.68 10.74
N ALA A 170 18.06 0.00 10.91
CA ALA A 170 16.78 0.41 10.34
C ALA A 170 16.10 1.46 11.25
N ILE A 171 16.60 2.71 11.20
CA ILE A 171 16.19 3.80 12.13
C ILE A 171 15.18 4.78 11.54
N GLN A 172 14.86 4.66 10.26
CA GLN A 172 14.06 5.63 9.54
C GLN A 172 12.94 4.97 8.75
N ASP A 173 11.87 5.73 8.58
CA ASP A 173 10.79 5.50 7.63
C ASP A 173 10.71 6.70 6.69
N VAL A 174 9.84 6.62 5.69
CA VAL A 174 9.64 7.71 4.74
C VAL A 174 8.16 8.07 4.63
N ILE A 175 7.88 9.34 4.39
CA ILE A 175 6.55 9.84 4.07
C ILE A 175 6.60 10.40 2.65
N LEU A 176 5.84 9.80 1.75
CA LEU A 176 5.75 10.20 0.34
C LEU A 176 4.65 11.26 0.16
N MET A 177 4.94 12.28 -0.65
CA MET A 177 4.04 13.40 -0.96
C MET A 177 3.85 13.59 -2.47
#